data_AF-A0A938SKR0-F1
#
_entry.id   AF-A0A938SKR0-F1
#
_cell.length_a   1.000
_cell.length_b   1.000
_cell.length_c   1.000
_cell.angle_alpha   90.00
_cell.angle_beta   90.00
_cell.angle_gamma   90.00
#
_symmetry.space_group_name_H-M   'P 1'
#
loop_
_entity.id
_entity.type
_entity.pdbx_description
1 polymer ?
#
loop_
_entity_poly.entity_id
_entity_poly.type
_entity_poly.pdbx_seq_one_letter_code
_entity_poly.pdbx_strand_id
1 'polypeptide(L)'
;MPNLTIDDRHVEVPEGATVVDAAERLGIEIPTLCFLKGYEPSTSCLVCLVRNRRTGQYIPACATKAENGMELENATDAVRDMRRTALELLLSEHVGDCLAPCFFACPAHMDVPLMLRQITAQHARDAIETIKRDIALPAVLGRVCPKPCESACRRHAADSPVAVCELKRFVADADLASDEPFAPPCRADTGKRVAIVGAGPAGLSAAYYLRQAGHACVLWEKQARAGGRLRHEVTPEELPPDILNAEIEQILKLGIDVRYETAIADETALNQLLEQYDAVLLACGAMTPAQVQSLGLAASRRGIDVHLETYQTKRPGLFAAGTAARGKGMVVRSTADGKEAASTIDQYLSGQVVRGPRRPFSSRIGKVTSEEMSEFLEGAGTACHGTPDAQREYSADEASAQSDRCMGCGCTEHGRCKLERYAILYQADARRFSGQRRPYQVVGRRSNVLFEPGKCIKCELCVKIAAAGGEPLGLTFVGRGFDVELQVPFGRGLDEALTRVAAQCVAACPTAALRFADRPVVRISSGGEGEDGANSR
;
A
#
# COMPACT_ATOMS: atom_id res chain seq x y z
N MET A 1 -21.93 -40.20 -2.09
CA MET A 1 -21.10 -39.04 -2.44
C MET A 1 -21.99 -37.96 -3.03
N PRO A 2 -22.14 -36.80 -2.37
CA PRO A 2 -22.94 -35.70 -2.92
C PRO A 2 -22.40 -35.19 -4.26
N ASN A 3 -23.31 -34.97 -5.23
CA ASN A 3 -23.01 -34.36 -6.52
C ASN A 3 -23.73 -33.00 -6.61
N LEU A 4 -22.99 -31.94 -6.91
CA LEU A 4 -23.51 -30.57 -6.95
C LEU A 4 -22.82 -29.75 -8.04
N THR A 5 -23.37 -28.57 -8.30
CA THR A 5 -22.86 -27.62 -9.30
C THR A 5 -22.54 -26.29 -8.65
N ILE A 6 -21.38 -25.70 -8.94
CA ILE A 6 -20.99 -24.35 -8.50
C ILE A 6 -20.56 -23.56 -9.73
N ASP A 7 -21.21 -22.42 -10.00
CA ASP A 7 -20.97 -21.59 -11.19
C ASP A 7 -20.97 -22.43 -12.50
N ASP A 8 -22.01 -23.27 -12.66
CA ASP A 8 -22.21 -24.22 -13.78
C ASP A 8 -21.14 -25.31 -13.93
N ARG A 9 -20.26 -25.49 -12.93
CA ARG A 9 -19.24 -26.55 -12.89
C ARG A 9 -19.63 -27.68 -11.94
N HIS A 10 -19.66 -28.90 -12.44
CA HIS A 10 -20.03 -30.10 -11.68
C HIS A 10 -18.89 -30.62 -10.81
N VAL A 11 -19.21 -31.06 -9.59
CA VAL A 11 -18.27 -31.67 -8.66
C VAL A 11 -18.94 -32.74 -7.81
N GLU A 12 -18.19 -33.81 -7.55
CA GLU A 12 -18.57 -34.86 -6.61
C GLU A 12 -17.62 -34.83 -5.40
N VAL A 13 -18.18 -34.90 -4.20
CA VAL A 13 -17.43 -34.81 -2.93
C VAL A 13 -17.72 -36.00 -2.01
N PRO A 14 -16.82 -36.28 -1.05
CA PRO A 14 -17.10 -37.27 -0.01
C PRO A 14 -18.29 -36.84 0.85
N GLU A 15 -18.97 -37.81 1.45
CA GLU A 15 -20.05 -37.53 2.39
C GLU A 15 -19.53 -36.71 3.58
N GLY A 16 -20.32 -35.72 4.02
CA GLY A 16 -19.93 -34.81 5.10
C GLY A 16 -19.02 -33.64 4.68
N ALA A 17 -18.58 -33.55 3.42
CA ALA A 17 -17.87 -32.39 2.89
C ALA A 17 -18.76 -31.12 2.89
N THR A 18 -18.14 -29.96 3.05
CA THR A 18 -18.83 -28.66 2.96
C THR A 18 -18.87 -28.14 1.53
N VAL A 19 -19.66 -27.10 1.29
CA VAL A 19 -19.66 -26.37 0.02
C VAL A 19 -18.28 -25.75 -0.27
N VAL A 20 -17.54 -25.27 0.75
CA VAL A 20 -16.16 -24.80 0.57
C VAL A 20 -15.26 -25.93 0.08
N ASP A 21 -15.34 -27.14 0.64
CA ASP A 21 -14.56 -28.28 0.17
C ASP A 21 -14.87 -28.64 -1.29
N ALA A 22 -16.14 -28.51 -1.70
CA ALA A 22 -16.57 -28.72 -3.07
C ALA A 22 -16.00 -27.65 -4.02
N ALA A 23 -15.98 -26.39 -3.61
CA ALA A 23 -15.39 -25.29 -4.36
C ALA A 23 -13.86 -25.44 -4.51
N GLU A 24 -13.16 -25.86 -3.45
CA GLU A 24 -11.72 -26.14 -3.46
C GLU A 24 -11.37 -27.19 -4.52
N ARG A 25 -12.15 -28.28 -4.64
CA ARG A 25 -11.95 -29.30 -5.69
C ARG A 25 -12.10 -28.77 -7.11
N LEU A 26 -12.88 -27.70 -7.29
CA LEU A 26 -13.04 -27.02 -8.57
C LEU A 26 -11.98 -25.93 -8.81
N GLY A 27 -11.11 -25.66 -7.84
CA GLY A 27 -10.22 -24.49 -7.90
C GLY A 27 -11.00 -23.16 -7.85
N ILE A 28 -12.17 -23.15 -7.22
CA ILE A 28 -12.98 -21.94 -6.99
C ILE A 28 -12.67 -21.42 -5.58
N GLU A 29 -12.10 -20.22 -5.49
CA GLU A 29 -11.85 -19.57 -4.20
C GLU A 29 -13.16 -18.97 -3.64
N ILE A 30 -13.65 -19.54 -2.53
CA ILE A 30 -14.69 -18.92 -1.70
C ILE A 30 -14.01 -18.27 -0.49
N PRO A 31 -14.14 -16.94 -0.31
CA PRO A 31 -13.43 -16.23 0.74
C PRO A 31 -13.94 -16.59 2.15
N THR A 32 -13.03 -16.71 3.10
CA THR A 32 -13.35 -16.97 4.51
C THR A 32 -12.49 -16.11 5.45
N LEU A 33 -13.10 -15.61 6.53
CA LEU A 33 -12.39 -14.90 7.62
C LEU A 33 -12.51 -15.62 8.96
N CYS A 34 -13.67 -16.20 9.27
CA CYS A 34 -13.95 -16.90 10.54
C CYS A 34 -13.96 -18.43 10.42
N PHE A 35 -13.24 -18.97 9.44
CA PHE A 35 -13.16 -20.41 9.20
C PHE A 35 -11.71 -20.83 9.00
N LEU A 36 -11.36 -21.97 9.62
CA LEU A 36 -10.09 -22.64 9.49
C LEU A 36 -10.35 -24.14 9.39
N LYS A 37 -9.75 -24.81 8.42
CA LYS A 37 -9.93 -26.25 8.20
C LYS A 37 -9.52 -27.03 9.45
N GLY A 38 -10.34 -28.03 9.82
CA GLY A 38 -10.17 -28.79 11.06
C GLY A 38 -10.90 -28.22 12.28
N TYR A 39 -11.49 -27.03 12.18
CA TYR A 39 -12.29 -26.43 13.24
C TYR A 39 -13.74 -26.24 12.79
N GLU A 40 -14.68 -26.28 13.74
CA GLU A 40 -16.08 -25.98 13.43
C GLU A 40 -16.23 -24.54 12.92
N PRO A 41 -17.01 -24.28 11.86
CA PRO A 41 -17.21 -22.93 11.35
C PRO A 41 -18.06 -22.07 12.30
N SER A 42 -17.66 -20.81 12.52
CA SER A 42 -18.48 -19.88 13.33
C SER A 42 -19.62 -19.23 12.55
N THR A 43 -19.53 -19.18 11.21
CA THR A 43 -20.46 -18.48 10.31
C THR A 43 -20.69 -16.98 10.58
N SER A 44 -19.94 -16.37 11.50
CA SER A 44 -20.14 -14.98 11.94
C SER A 44 -19.74 -13.93 10.91
N CYS A 45 -18.73 -14.19 10.08
CA CYS A 45 -18.24 -13.19 9.13
C CYS A 45 -19.09 -13.05 7.86
N LEU A 46 -19.85 -14.08 7.48
CA LEU A 46 -20.70 -14.15 6.28
C LEU A 46 -19.98 -13.85 4.93
N VAL A 47 -18.65 -13.75 4.90
CA VAL A 47 -17.92 -13.49 3.65
C VAL A 47 -17.97 -14.69 2.70
N CYS A 48 -18.20 -15.90 3.22
CA CYS A 48 -18.32 -17.14 2.43
C CYS A 48 -19.72 -17.38 1.82
N LEU A 49 -20.62 -16.40 1.86
CA LEU A 49 -21.97 -16.57 1.33
C LEU A 49 -21.95 -16.96 -0.15
N VAL A 50 -22.78 -17.94 -0.50
CA VAL A 50 -23.13 -18.33 -1.87
C VAL A 50 -24.65 -18.38 -1.98
N ARG A 51 -25.18 -18.27 -3.19
CA ARG A 51 -26.62 -18.35 -3.42
C ARG A 51 -26.99 -19.71 -3.98
N ASN A 52 -27.95 -20.38 -3.37
CA ASN A 52 -28.55 -21.58 -3.94
C ASN A 52 -29.60 -21.18 -4.98
N ARG A 53 -29.39 -21.53 -6.26
CA ARG A 53 -30.27 -21.17 -7.37
C ARG A 53 -31.67 -21.74 -7.22
N ARG A 54 -31.78 -22.95 -6.66
CA ARG A 54 -33.05 -23.69 -6.54
C ARG A 54 -33.95 -23.10 -5.46
N THR A 55 -33.38 -22.68 -4.34
CA THR A 55 -34.15 -22.13 -3.21
C THR A 55 -34.15 -20.60 -3.16
N GLY A 56 -33.24 -19.96 -3.89
CA GLY A 56 -32.98 -18.52 -3.84
C GLY A 56 -32.26 -18.05 -2.57
N GLN A 57 -31.97 -18.94 -1.64
CA GLN A 57 -31.37 -18.62 -0.33
C GLN A 57 -29.87 -18.34 -0.44
N TYR A 58 -29.38 -17.43 0.40
CA TYR A 58 -27.95 -17.26 0.65
C TYR A 58 -27.54 -18.13 1.84
N ILE A 59 -26.51 -18.94 1.65
CA ILE A 59 -26.05 -19.92 2.64
C ILE A 59 -24.54 -19.76 2.89
N PRO A 60 -24.06 -19.94 4.14
CA PRO A 60 -22.65 -19.87 4.44
C PRO A 60 -21.93 -21.14 3.96
N ALA A 61 -21.16 -21.02 2.87
CA ALA A 61 -20.51 -22.17 2.24
C ALA A 61 -19.57 -22.94 3.19
N CYS A 62 -18.97 -22.27 4.17
CA CYS A 62 -18.04 -22.92 5.11
C CYS A 62 -18.73 -23.88 6.08
N ALA A 63 -20.04 -23.75 6.31
CA ALA A 63 -20.79 -24.59 7.24
C ALA A 63 -21.81 -25.49 6.56
N THR A 64 -22.34 -25.09 5.41
CA THR A 64 -23.32 -25.90 4.69
C THR A 64 -22.66 -27.17 4.14
N LYS A 65 -23.22 -28.32 4.52
CA LYS A 65 -22.84 -29.62 3.95
C LYS A 65 -23.29 -29.69 2.49
N ALA A 66 -22.44 -30.28 1.65
CA ALA A 66 -22.77 -30.51 0.26
C ALA A 66 -23.86 -31.59 0.17
N GLU A 67 -24.96 -31.28 -0.51
CA GLU A 67 -26.06 -32.21 -0.74
C GLU A 67 -26.25 -32.45 -2.24
N ASN A 68 -26.80 -33.61 -2.57
CA ASN A 68 -27.01 -34.00 -3.95
C ASN A 68 -28.01 -33.06 -4.65
N GLY A 69 -27.65 -32.58 -5.84
CA GLY A 69 -28.48 -31.69 -6.65
C GLY A 69 -28.47 -30.21 -6.22
N MET A 70 -27.56 -29.79 -5.33
CA MET A 70 -27.34 -28.37 -5.07
C MET A 70 -26.81 -27.66 -6.33
N GLU A 71 -27.33 -26.46 -6.59
CA GLU A 71 -26.89 -25.58 -7.67
C GLU A 71 -26.55 -24.22 -7.06
N LEU A 72 -25.26 -23.87 -7.05
CA LEU A 72 -24.74 -22.76 -6.28
C LEU A 72 -24.12 -21.69 -7.21
N GLU A 73 -24.43 -20.45 -6.91
CA GLU A 73 -23.82 -19.26 -7.51
C GLU A 73 -22.84 -18.65 -6.50
N ASN A 74 -21.60 -18.44 -6.92
CA ASN A 74 -20.54 -17.81 -6.14
C ASN A 74 -20.05 -16.50 -6.78
N ALA A 75 -20.05 -16.40 -8.11
CA ALA A 75 -19.43 -15.28 -8.83
C ALA A 75 -20.42 -14.21 -9.34
N THR A 76 -21.69 -14.23 -8.93
CA THR A 76 -22.70 -13.25 -9.38
C THR A 76 -22.57 -11.90 -8.66
N ASP A 77 -22.99 -10.82 -9.32
CA ASP A 77 -22.99 -9.47 -8.72
C ASP A 77 -23.78 -9.42 -7.41
N ALA A 78 -24.91 -10.14 -7.34
CA ALA A 78 -25.71 -10.22 -6.13
C ALA A 78 -24.95 -10.88 -4.95
N VAL A 79 -24.21 -11.96 -5.19
CA VAL A 79 -23.36 -12.59 -4.16
C VAL A 79 -22.21 -11.66 -3.78
N ARG A 80 -21.58 -11.00 -4.76
CA ARG A 80 -20.51 -10.01 -4.50
C ARG A 80 -20.99 -8.85 -3.64
N ASP A 81 -22.20 -8.35 -3.86
CA ASP A 81 -22.81 -7.27 -3.07
C ASP A 81 -23.15 -7.71 -1.64
N MET A 82 -23.60 -8.95 -1.44
CA MET A 82 -23.79 -9.51 -0.10
C MET A 82 -22.47 -9.63 0.66
N ARG A 83 -21.41 -10.12 0.00
CA ARG A 83 -20.06 -10.20 0.60
C ARG A 83 -19.49 -8.83 0.90
N ARG A 84 -19.67 -7.85 0.01
CA ARG A 84 -19.30 -6.44 0.25
C ARG A 84 -19.99 -5.92 1.50
N THR A 85 -21.31 -6.11 1.60
CA THR A 85 -22.11 -5.65 2.75
C THR A 85 -21.64 -6.30 4.05
N ALA A 86 -21.33 -7.60 4.04
CA ALA A 86 -20.77 -8.29 5.20
C ALA A 86 -19.42 -7.69 5.64
N LEU A 87 -18.51 -7.42 4.69
CA LEU A 87 -17.22 -6.77 4.98
C LEU A 87 -17.40 -5.36 5.56
N GLU A 88 -18.31 -4.55 5.00
CA GLU A 88 -18.59 -3.20 5.48
C GLU A 88 -19.19 -3.18 6.89
N LEU A 89 -19.99 -4.20 7.24
CA LEU A 89 -20.47 -4.38 8.61
C LEU A 89 -19.33 -4.74 9.57
N LEU A 90 -18.43 -5.66 9.20
CA LEU A 90 -17.25 -5.97 10.00
C LEU A 90 -16.34 -4.75 10.19
N LEU A 91 -16.20 -3.92 9.15
CA LEU A 91 -15.41 -2.69 9.18
C LEU A 91 -16.04 -1.60 10.05
N SER A 92 -17.35 -1.64 10.31
CA SER A 92 -18.04 -0.63 11.13
C SER A 92 -17.61 -0.62 12.59
N GLU A 93 -17.09 -1.75 13.10
CA GLU A 93 -16.49 -1.89 14.43
C GLU A 93 -14.96 -1.95 14.38
N HIS A 94 -14.35 -2.00 13.19
CA HIS A 94 -12.90 -2.10 13.03
C HIS A 94 -12.22 -0.74 13.24
N VAL A 95 -11.52 -0.62 14.35
CA VAL A 95 -10.81 0.60 14.77
C VAL A 95 -9.32 0.44 14.52
N GLY A 96 -8.82 1.16 13.51
CA GLY A 96 -7.40 1.24 13.20
C GLY A 96 -7.20 1.85 11.82
N ASP A 97 -6.04 2.50 11.62
CA ASP A 97 -5.63 2.89 10.28
C ASP A 97 -4.92 1.70 9.61
N CYS A 98 -5.42 1.24 8.46
CA CYS A 98 -4.64 0.32 7.64
C CYS A 98 -3.35 1.02 7.17
N LEU A 99 -3.50 2.25 6.68
CA LEU A 99 -2.42 3.12 6.21
C LEU A 99 -2.28 4.34 7.10
N ALA A 100 -1.05 4.63 7.53
CA ALA A 100 -0.78 5.74 8.45
C ALA A 100 -1.10 7.12 7.84
N PRO A 101 -1.40 8.15 8.66
CA PRO A 101 -1.66 9.51 8.17
C PRO A 101 -0.55 10.09 7.28
N CYS A 102 0.72 9.78 7.57
CA CYS A 102 1.86 10.21 6.77
C CYS A 102 1.85 9.65 5.34
N PHE A 103 1.26 8.48 5.11
CA PHE A 103 1.07 7.89 3.77
C PHE A 103 0.11 8.72 2.92
N PHE A 104 -0.99 9.18 3.50
CA PHE A 104 -1.99 9.98 2.79
C PHE A 104 -1.52 11.42 2.54
N ALA A 105 -0.69 11.96 3.44
CA ALA A 105 -0.13 13.30 3.27
C ALA A 105 1.03 13.33 2.28
N CYS A 106 1.81 12.25 2.17
CA CYS A 106 2.87 12.13 1.19
C CYS A 106 2.28 11.95 -0.22
N PRO A 107 2.51 12.86 -1.19
CA PRO A 107 1.96 12.70 -2.52
C PRO A 107 2.48 11.45 -3.25
N ALA A 108 3.67 10.96 -2.89
CA ALA A 108 4.25 9.74 -3.46
C ALA A 108 3.74 8.45 -2.79
N HIS A 109 2.92 8.56 -1.74
CA HIS A 109 2.38 7.43 -0.99
C HIS A 109 3.46 6.51 -0.42
N MET A 110 4.51 7.12 0.13
CA MET A 110 5.62 6.40 0.73
C MET A 110 5.20 5.68 2.02
N ASP A 111 5.61 4.42 2.17
CA ASP A 111 5.45 3.65 3.41
C ASP A 111 6.47 4.07 4.48
N VAL A 112 6.24 5.27 5.02
CA VAL A 112 7.04 5.85 6.10
C VAL A 112 7.11 4.93 7.32
N PRO A 113 6.01 4.34 7.83
CA PRO A 113 6.10 3.44 8.99
C PRO A 113 7.02 2.23 8.76
N LEU A 114 7.02 1.62 7.58
CA LEU A 114 7.91 0.49 7.30
C LEU A 114 9.37 0.93 7.24
N MET A 115 9.67 2.03 6.53
CA MET A 115 11.02 2.60 6.49
C MET A 115 11.55 2.84 7.90
N LEU A 116 10.76 3.48 8.78
CA LEU A 116 11.19 3.77 10.15
C LEU A 116 11.48 2.48 10.94
N ARG A 117 10.65 1.44 10.82
CA ARG A 117 10.93 0.15 11.46
C ARG A 117 12.22 -0.49 10.96
N GLN A 118 12.48 -0.42 9.66
CA GLN A 118 13.72 -0.93 9.06
C GLN A 118 14.95 -0.16 9.58
N ILE A 119 14.86 1.16 9.72
CA ILE A 119 15.94 1.98 10.31
C ILE A 119 16.14 1.66 11.79
N THR A 120 15.07 1.54 12.59
CA THR A 120 15.16 1.15 14.01
C THR A 120 15.90 -0.18 14.18
N ALA A 121 15.62 -1.14 13.30
CA ALA A 121 16.28 -2.44 13.28
C ALA A 121 17.65 -2.45 12.58
N GLN A 122 18.18 -1.29 12.18
CA GLN A 122 19.46 -1.13 11.47
C GLN A 122 19.53 -1.87 10.13
N HIS A 123 18.39 -2.13 9.48
CA HIS A 123 18.29 -2.72 8.15
C HIS A 123 18.27 -1.64 7.07
N ALA A 124 19.39 -0.90 6.90
CA ALA A 124 19.46 0.21 5.95
C ALA A 124 19.18 -0.20 4.48
N ARG A 125 19.59 -1.40 4.08
CA ARG A 125 19.33 -1.91 2.72
C ARG A 125 17.84 -2.15 2.47
N ASP A 126 17.13 -2.74 3.43
CA ASP A 126 15.68 -2.93 3.33
C ASP A 126 14.95 -1.56 3.33
N ALA A 127 15.45 -0.60 4.09
CA ALA A 127 14.91 0.76 4.14
C ALA A 127 15.02 1.48 2.79
N ILE A 128 16.18 1.43 2.12
CA ILE A 128 16.32 2.08 0.81
C ILE A 128 15.47 1.42 -0.26
N GLU A 129 15.31 0.09 -0.23
CA GLU A 129 14.39 -0.61 -1.12
C GLU A 129 12.95 -0.13 -0.95
N THR A 130 12.45 -0.03 0.30
CA THR A 130 11.13 0.53 0.61
C THR A 130 10.99 1.96 0.08
N ILE A 131 12.01 2.79 0.29
CA ILE A 131 12.00 4.19 -0.16
C ILE A 131 11.94 4.25 -1.70
N LYS A 132 12.83 3.54 -2.40
CA LYS A 132 12.98 3.59 -3.86
C LYS A 132 11.82 2.95 -4.61
N ARG A 133 11.11 1.99 -3.99
CA ARG A 133 9.80 1.52 -4.46
C ARG A 133 8.78 2.66 -4.60
N ASP A 134 8.82 3.63 -3.68
CA ASP A 134 7.81 4.67 -3.60
C ASP A 134 8.24 6.01 -4.20
N ILE A 135 9.55 6.28 -4.24
CA ILE A 135 10.14 7.57 -4.63
C ILE A 135 11.39 7.33 -5.49
N ALA A 136 11.41 7.89 -6.71
CA ALA A 136 12.55 7.77 -7.62
C ALA A 136 13.77 8.64 -7.24
N LEU A 137 13.54 9.74 -6.50
CA LEU A 137 14.56 10.75 -6.14
C LEU A 137 14.66 10.96 -4.61
N PRO A 138 14.93 9.92 -3.81
CA PRO A 138 14.92 10.03 -2.36
C PRO A 138 16.01 10.92 -1.74
N ALA A 139 17.23 10.97 -2.29
CA ALA A 139 18.31 11.82 -1.80
C ALA A 139 18.01 13.31 -2.04
N VAL A 140 17.49 13.65 -3.24
CA VAL A 140 16.98 14.99 -3.53
C VAL A 140 15.80 15.34 -2.63
N LEU A 141 14.78 14.49 -2.56
CA LEU A 141 13.61 14.77 -1.71
C LEU A 141 13.95 14.75 -0.22
N GLY A 142 15.07 14.16 0.20
CA GLY A 142 15.59 14.24 1.57
C GLY A 142 15.98 15.67 1.96
N ARG A 143 16.21 16.53 0.96
CA ARG A 143 16.66 17.91 1.12
C ARG A 143 15.57 18.94 0.80
N VAL A 144 14.87 18.76 -0.32
CA VAL A 144 13.95 19.79 -0.86
C VAL A 144 12.47 19.54 -0.59
N CYS A 145 12.11 18.45 0.11
CA CYS A 145 10.71 18.13 0.37
C CYS A 145 10.12 19.08 1.42
N PRO A 146 8.90 19.61 1.21
CA PRO A 146 8.21 20.44 2.20
C PRO A 146 7.60 19.64 3.37
N LYS A 147 7.99 18.36 3.52
CA LYS A 147 7.67 17.47 4.65
C LYS A 147 6.17 17.36 4.99
N PRO A 148 5.23 17.18 4.01
CA PRO A 148 3.80 17.10 4.32
C PRO A 148 3.46 15.89 5.22
N CYS A 149 4.25 14.82 5.12
CA CYS A 149 4.14 13.65 6.00
C CYS A 149 4.40 13.97 7.48
N GLU A 150 5.29 14.91 7.78
CA GLU A 150 5.59 15.35 9.15
C GLU A 150 4.48 16.27 9.67
N SER A 151 3.92 17.14 8.82
CA SER A 151 2.75 17.96 9.17
C SER A 151 1.52 17.13 9.54
N ALA A 152 1.36 15.95 8.94
CA ALA A 152 0.28 15.01 9.26
C ALA A 152 0.62 14.01 10.37
N CYS A 153 1.83 14.08 10.95
CA CYS A 153 2.25 13.16 11.99
C CYS A 153 1.42 13.39 13.26
N ARG A 154 0.71 12.37 13.75
CA ARG A 154 -0.09 12.47 14.98
C ARG A 154 0.72 12.86 16.21
N ARG A 155 2.00 12.45 16.26
CA ARG A 155 2.89 12.74 17.38
C ARG A 155 3.10 14.24 17.58
N HIS A 156 2.85 15.06 16.55
CA HIS A 156 2.87 16.53 16.68
C HIS A 156 1.95 17.06 17.79
N ALA A 157 0.85 16.37 18.10
CA ALA A 157 -0.05 16.76 19.19
C ALA A 157 0.52 16.47 20.60
N ALA A 158 1.56 15.64 20.70
CA ALA A 158 2.19 15.26 21.96
C ALA A 158 3.49 16.05 22.19
N ASP A 159 4.39 16.04 21.19
CA ASP A 159 5.67 16.77 21.26
C ASP A 159 6.06 17.33 19.88
N SER A 160 6.67 16.52 19.02
CA SER A 160 7.17 16.89 17.70
C SER A 160 7.10 15.69 16.75
N PRO A 161 6.92 15.93 15.44
CA PRO A 161 6.83 14.86 14.46
C PRO A 161 8.10 14.02 14.44
N VAL A 162 8.03 12.82 13.87
CA VAL A 162 9.26 12.09 13.52
C VAL A 162 9.94 12.82 12.37
N ALA A 163 11.28 12.96 12.39
CA ALA A 163 12.05 13.60 11.32
C ALA A 163 12.19 12.71 10.07
N VAL A 164 11.05 12.37 9.46
CA VAL A 164 10.95 11.46 8.31
C VAL A 164 11.81 11.91 7.14
N CYS A 165 11.89 13.21 6.87
CA CYS A 165 12.64 13.74 5.75
C CYS A 165 14.15 13.52 5.92
N GLU A 166 14.66 13.76 7.13
CA GLU A 166 16.08 13.60 7.48
C GLU A 166 16.47 12.13 7.55
N LEU A 167 15.59 11.27 8.09
CA LEU A 167 15.80 9.82 8.11
C LEU A 167 15.82 9.21 6.70
N LYS A 168 14.94 9.69 5.81
CA LYS A 168 14.99 9.31 4.38
C LYS A 168 16.30 9.76 3.74
N ARG A 169 16.77 10.99 4.04
CA ARG A 169 18.07 11.49 3.55
C ARG A 169 19.21 10.59 4.03
N PHE A 170 19.25 10.29 5.33
CA PHE A 170 20.27 9.43 5.93
C PHE A 170 20.40 8.10 5.18
N VAL A 171 19.28 7.41 4.94
CA VAL A 171 19.28 6.15 4.19
C VAL A 171 19.67 6.33 2.72
N ALA A 172 19.14 7.37 2.06
CA ALA A 172 19.38 7.61 0.64
C ALA A 172 20.83 8.01 0.34
N ASP A 173 21.45 8.83 1.20
CA ASP A 173 22.84 9.25 1.06
C ASP A 173 23.80 8.08 1.30
N ALA A 174 23.52 7.24 2.31
CA ALA A 174 24.31 6.04 2.58
C ALA A 174 24.27 5.05 1.39
N ASP A 175 23.09 4.87 0.77
CA ASP A 175 22.97 4.04 -0.43
C ASP A 175 23.68 4.66 -1.64
N LEU A 176 23.52 5.97 -1.86
CA LEU A 176 24.14 6.67 -2.99
C LEU A 176 25.67 6.68 -2.93
N ALA A 177 26.23 6.72 -1.72
CA ALA A 177 27.67 6.65 -1.47
C ALA A 177 28.22 5.22 -1.43
N SER A 178 27.37 4.19 -1.46
CA SER A 178 27.82 2.79 -1.42
C SER A 178 28.43 2.35 -2.76
N ASP A 179 29.24 1.30 -2.71
CA ASP A 179 29.82 0.69 -3.92
C ASP A 179 28.76 0.10 -4.85
N GLU A 180 27.65 -0.39 -4.27
CA GLU A 180 26.52 -0.99 -4.99
C GLU A 180 25.17 -0.34 -4.59
N PRO A 181 24.90 0.90 -5.04
CA PRO A 181 23.63 1.57 -4.77
C PRO A 181 22.45 0.74 -5.26
N PHE A 182 21.35 0.75 -4.51
CA PHE A 182 20.18 -0.06 -4.84
C PHE A 182 19.60 0.35 -6.19
N ALA A 183 19.52 -0.62 -7.10
CA ALA A 183 18.79 -0.51 -8.36
C ALA A 183 17.50 -1.36 -8.26
N PRO A 184 16.33 -0.80 -8.59
CA PRO A 184 15.09 -1.56 -8.59
C PRO A 184 15.12 -2.67 -9.66
N PRO A 185 14.41 -3.80 -9.43
CA PRO A 185 14.24 -4.80 -10.46
C PRO A 185 13.41 -4.26 -11.63
N CYS A 186 13.81 -4.58 -12.85
CA CYS A 186 13.05 -4.28 -14.06
C CYS A 186 12.46 -5.57 -14.64
N ARG A 187 11.17 -5.51 -15.02
CA ARG A 187 10.51 -6.61 -15.74
C ARG A 187 11.18 -6.81 -17.11
N ALA A 188 10.93 -7.98 -17.71
CA ALA A 188 11.34 -8.27 -19.06
C ALA A 188 10.85 -7.21 -20.05
N ASP A 189 11.65 -6.92 -21.07
CA ASP A 189 11.32 -5.89 -22.03
C ASP A 189 10.05 -6.24 -22.80
N THR A 190 9.10 -5.30 -22.78
CA THR A 190 7.79 -5.42 -23.43
C THR A 190 7.84 -5.17 -24.94
N GLY A 191 8.98 -4.70 -25.46
CA GLY A 191 9.13 -4.21 -26.83
C GLY A 191 8.50 -2.83 -27.08
N LYS A 192 7.84 -2.23 -26.09
CA LYS A 192 7.20 -0.91 -26.19
C LYS A 192 8.16 0.22 -25.85
N ARG A 193 8.01 1.35 -26.54
CA ARG A 193 8.87 2.54 -26.41
C ARG A 193 8.07 3.77 -26.02
N VAL A 194 8.58 4.53 -25.05
CA VAL A 194 7.97 5.77 -24.55
C VAL A 194 8.93 6.94 -24.71
N ALA A 195 8.47 8.02 -25.34
CA ALA A 195 9.17 9.30 -25.33
C ALA A 195 8.67 10.18 -24.18
N ILE A 196 9.60 10.72 -23.39
CA ILE A 196 9.28 11.57 -22.23
C ILE A 196 9.91 12.95 -22.47
N VAL A 197 9.08 13.96 -22.69
CA VAL A 197 9.52 15.33 -22.99
C VAL A 197 9.73 16.09 -21.68
N GLY A 198 11.00 16.31 -21.31
CA GLY A 198 11.46 16.99 -20.11
C GLY A 198 12.09 16.02 -19.10
N ALA A 199 13.35 16.26 -18.73
CA ALA A 199 14.09 15.47 -17.75
C ALA A 199 14.09 16.12 -16.36
N GLY A 200 12.96 16.74 -15.96
CA GLY A 200 12.73 17.23 -14.61
C GLY A 200 12.22 16.14 -13.65
N PRO A 201 11.82 16.49 -12.41
CA PRO A 201 11.37 15.51 -11.41
C PRO A 201 10.27 14.57 -11.89
N ALA A 202 9.28 15.08 -12.64
CA ALA A 202 8.19 14.27 -13.17
C ALA A 202 8.66 13.31 -14.27
N GLY A 203 9.48 13.78 -15.21
CA GLY A 203 9.99 12.95 -16.30
C GLY A 203 10.97 11.87 -15.82
N LEU A 204 11.90 12.23 -14.92
CA LEU A 204 12.83 11.27 -14.30
C LEU A 204 12.07 10.19 -13.51
N SER A 205 11.07 10.59 -12.73
CA SER A 205 10.22 9.64 -12.00
C SER A 205 9.44 8.74 -12.95
N ALA A 206 8.82 9.31 -14.00
CA ALA A 206 8.09 8.51 -14.99
C ALA A 206 9.00 7.49 -15.70
N ALA A 207 10.20 7.91 -16.12
CA ALA A 207 11.16 7.03 -16.77
C ALA A 207 11.62 5.89 -15.83
N TYR A 208 11.86 6.21 -14.55
CA TYR A 208 12.23 5.24 -13.52
C TYR A 208 11.19 4.12 -13.37
N TYR A 209 9.89 4.45 -13.32
CA TYR A 209 8.82 3.46 -13.18
C TYR A 209 8.45 2.76 -14.48
N LEU A 210 8.48 3.46 -15.62
CA LEU A 210 8.24 2.84 -16.94
C LEU A 210 9.31 1.82 -17.28
N ARG A 211 10.57 2.10 -16.93
CA ARG A 211 11.66 1.16 -17.13
C ARG A 211 11.50 -0.10 -16.28
N GLN A 212 11.07 0.05 -15.02
CA GLN A 212 10.71 -1.08 -14.15
C GLN A 212 9.56 -1.92 -14.71
N ALA A 213 8.58 -1.29 -15.37
CA ALA A 213 7.49 -2.00 -16.04
C ALA A 213 7.93 -2.75 -17.32
N GLY A 214 9.18 -2.57 -17.78
CA GLY A 214 9.74 -3.23 -18.96
C GLY A 214 9.59 -2.41 -20.25
N HIS A 215 9.29 -1.12 -20.17
CA HIS A 215 9.21 -0.25 -21.34
C HIS A 215 10.53 0.50 -21.58
N ALA A 216 10.97 0.55 -22.83
CA ALA A 216 12.12 1.37 -23.23
C ALA A 216 11.75 2.85 -23.17
N CYS A 217 12.59 3.68 -22.57
CA CYS A 217 12.31 5.10 -22.34
C CYS A 217 13.40 5.99 -22.94
N VAL A 218 12.98 7.05 -23.62
CA VAL A 218 13.87 8.12 -24.10
C VAL A 218 13.41 9.46 -23.55
N LEU A 219 14.26 10.10 -22.76
CA LEU A 219 14.05 11.45 -22.24
C LEU A 219 14.51 12.48 -23.28
N TRP A 220 13.65 13.43 -23.63
CA TRP A 220 13.95 14.56 -24.51
C TRP A 220 14.08 15.82 -23.66
N GLU A 221 15.30 16.33 -23.50
CA GLU A 221 15.61 17.45 -22.63
C GLU A 221 16.11 18.63 -23.47
N LYS A 222 15.51 19.80 -23.26
CA LYS A 222 15.87 21.02 -24.00
C LYS A 222 17.19 21.63 -23.51
N GLN A 223 17.59 21.34 -22.27
CA GLN A 223 18.83 21.82 -21.67
C GLN A 223 19.99 20.84 -21.89
N ALA A 224 21.20 21.28 -21.59
CA ALA A 224 22.41 20.43 -21.65
C ALA A 224 22.49 19.39 -20.54
N ARG A 225 21.63 19.46 -19.50
CA ARG A 225 21.63 18.54 -18.35
C ARG A 225 20.23 18.29 -17.81
N ALA A 226 19.96 17.05 -17.40
CA ALA A 226 18.71 16.62 -16.78
C ALA A 226 18.59 17.14 -15.35
N GLY A 227 17.39 17.35 -14.82
CA GLY A 227 17.12 17.82 -13.46
C GLY A 227 16.06 18.92 -13.43
N GLY A 228 15.86 19.61 -14.56
CA GLY A 228 14.84 20.63 -14.73
C GLY A 228 14.89 21.68 -13.61
N ARG A 229 13.75 21.96 -12.98
CA ARG A 229 13.65 22.98 -11.93
C ARG A 229 14.55 22.73 -10.70
N LEU A 230 14.98 21.48 -10.44
CA LEU A 230 15.90 21.19 -9.34
C LEU A 230 17.26 21.87 -9.53
N ARG A 231 17.67 22.15 -10.77
CA ARG A 231 18.94 22.84 -11.08
C ARG A 231 18.86 24.36 -11.00
N HIS A 232 17.66 24.91 -11.09
CA HIS A 232 17.47 26.34 -11.34
C HIS A 232 16.65 27.05 -10.26
N GLU A 233 15.90 26.30 -9.45
CA GLU A 233 15.00 26.84 -8.42
C GLU A 233 15.38 26.44 -6.99
N VAL A 234 16.51 25.74 -6.81
CA VAL A 234 17.02 25.30 -5.51
C VAL A 234 18.47 25.77 -5.40
N THR A 235 18.90 26.23 -4.22
CA THR A 235 20.29 26.69 -4.07
C THR A 235 21.25 25.51 -3.94
N PRO A 236 22.54 25.66 -4.30
CA PRO A 236 23.54 24.61 -4.11
C PRO A 236 23.71 24.17 -2.65
N GLU A 237 23.44 25.05 -1.69
CA GLU A 237 23.48 24.75 -0.26
C GLU A 237 22.29 23.87 0.17
N GLU A 238 21.12 24.08 -0.42
CA GLU A 238 19.93 23.25 -0.19
C GLU A 238 20.05 21.89 -0.90
N LEU A 239 20.52 21.90 -2.15
CA LEU A 239 20.70 20.70 -2.98
C LEU A 239 22.06 20.74 -3.69
N PRO A 240 23.07 20.04 -3.14
CA PRO A 240 24.38 19.94 -3.75
C PRO A 240 24.30 19.38 -5.19
N PRO A 241 24.95 20.03 -6.18
CA PRO A 241 24.87 19.61 -7.58
C PRO A 241 25.39 18.19 -7.84
N ASP A 242 26.38 17.75 -7.09
CA ASP A 242 26.94 16.40 -7.10
C ASP A 242 25.92 15.34 -6.67
N ILE A 243 25.17 15.58 -5.58
CA ILE A 243 24.09 14.70 -5.13
C ILE A 243 22.99 14.61 -6.21
N LEU A 244 22.58 15.74 -6.79
CA LEU A 244 21.59 15.74 -7.87
C LEU A 244 22.08 14.96 -9.09
N ASN A 245 23.33 15.16 -9.50
CA ASN A 245 23.89 14.45 -10.64
C ASN A 245 23.98 12.94 -10.38
N ALA A 246 24.52 12.54 -9.23
CA ALA A 246 24.69 11.14 -8.86
C ALA A 246 23.35 10.41 -8.82
N GLU A 247 22.30 11.01 -8.24
CA GLU A 247 20.98 10.38 -8.18
C GLU A 247 20.33 10.27 -9.58
N ILE A 248 20.49 11.28 -10.45
CA ILE A 248 20.03 11.21 -11.84
C ILE A 248 20.76 10.09 -12.59
N GLU A 249 22.09 9.99 -12.44
CA GLU A 249 22.88 8.94 -13.08
C GLU A 249 22.44 7.55 -12.63
N GLN A 250 22.09 7.35 -11.36
CA GLN A 250 21.53 6.09 -10.87
C GLN A 250 20.20 5.73 -11.56
N ILE A 251 19.33 6.70 -11.84
CA ILE A 251 18.13 6.46 -12.64
C ILE A 251 18.50 6.07 -14.07
N LEU A 252 19.40 6.82 -14.72
CA LEU A 252 19.79 6.57 -16.11
C LEU A 252 20.47 5.21 -16.32
N LYS A 253 21.19 4.70 -15.31
CA LYS A 253 21.78 3.35 -15.30
C LYS A 253 20.77 2.21 -15.47
N LEU A 254 19.47 2.47 -15.34
CA LEU A 254 18.41 1.51 -15.67
C LEU A 254 18.26 1.28 -17.20
N GLY A 255 19.08 1.91 -18.03
CA GLY A 255 18.99 1.83 -19.49
C GLY A 255 18.03 2.85 -20.08
N ILE A 256 17.98 4.05 -19.48
CA ILE A 256 17.14 5.15 -19.95
C ILE A 256 18.03 6.08 -20.79
N ASP A 257 17.66 6.26 -22.06
CA ASP A 257 18.37 7.16 -22.97
C ASP A 257 17.95 8.61 -22.75
N VAL A 258 18.87 9.55 -23.00
CA VAL A 258 18.58 10.98 -22.93
C VAL A 258 19.08 11.69 -24.20
N ARG A 259 18.22 12.51 -24.78
CA ARG A 259 18.51 13.44 -25.89
C ARG A 259 18.53 14.85 -25.33
N TYR A 260 19.73 15.34 -25.01
CA TYR A 260 19.95 16.70 -24.54
C TYR A 260 19.84 17.72 -25.67
N GLU A 261 19.70 19.00 -25.30
CA GLU A 261 19.64 20.14 -26.22
C GLU A 261 18.59 19.98 -27.33
N THR A 262 17.53 19.22 -27.04
CA THR A 262 16.48 18.89 -28.01
C THR A 262 15.12 19.31 -27.50
N ALA A 263 14.62 20.44 -28.00
CA ALA A 263 13.32 20.98 -27.65
C ALA A 263 12.21 20.46 -28.58
N ILE A 264 11.10 20.01 -28.00
CA ILE A 264 9.85 19.73 -28.74
C ILE A 264 8.99 20.99 -28.64
N ALA A 265 9.01 21.81 -29.69
CA ALA A 265 8.49 23.18 -29.65
C ALA A 265 7.13 23.37 -30.36
N ASP A 266 6.77 22.47 -31.26
CA ASP A 266 5.57 22.59 -32.09
C ASP A 266 4.85 21.26 -32.29
N GLU A 267 3.65 21.35 -32.86
CA GLU A 267 2.78 20.22 -33.18
C GLU A 267 3.43 19.23 -34.15
N THR A 268 4.27 19.69 -35.08
CA THR A 268 4.92 18.80 -36.07
C THR A 268 5.92 17.88 -35.38
N ALA A 269 6.78 18.44 -34.53
CA ALA A 269 7.74 17.68 -33.72
C ALA A 269 7.02 16.71 -32.77
N LEU A 270 5.90 17.14 -32.17
CA LEU A 270 5.09 16.27 -31.31
C LEU A 270 4.44 15.11 -32.09
N ASN A 271 3.96 15.36 -33.31
CA ASN A 271 3.38 14.33 -34.19
C ASN A 271 4.42 13.29 -34.57
N GLN A 272 5.65 13.73 -34.90
CA GLN A 272 6.76 12.81 -35.19
C GLN A 272 7.07 11.88 -34.02
N LEU A 273 7.01 12.37 -32.78
CA LEU A 273 7.17 11.52 -31.60
C LEU A 273 6.04 10.48 -31.47
N LEU A 274 4.79 10.88 -31.72
CA LEU A 274 3.64 9.97 -31.66
C LEU A 274 3.66 8.90 -32.76
N GLU A 275 4.30 9.18 -33.90
CA GLU A 275 4.52 8.19 -34.96
C GLU A 275 5.66 7.22 -34.64
N GLN A 276 6.69 7.68 -33.91
CA GLN A 276 7.88 6.90 -33.60
C GLN A 276 7.78 6.08 -32.32
N TYR A 277 6.95 6.48 -31.37
CA TYR A 277 6.86 5.89 -30.03
C TYR A 277 5.43 5.38 -29.77
N ASP A 278 5.31 4.30 -28.98
CA ASP A 278 4.00 3.75 -28.63
C ASP A 278 3.20 4.66 -27.67
N ALA A 279 3.92 5.50 -26.90
CA ALA A 279 3.33 6.55 -26.06
C ALA A 279 4.28 7.74 -25.89
N VAL A 280 3.71 8.91 -25.62
CA VAL A 280 4.46 10.15 -25.34
C VAL A 280 3.95 10.77 -24.03
N LEU A 281 4.88 11.15 -23.15
CA LEU A 281 4.60 11.88 -21.92
C LEU A 281 5.19 13.29 -21.97
N LEU A 282 4.35 14.31 -21.80
CA LEU A 282 4.78 15.70 -21.66
C LEU A 282 5.01 16.03 -20.17
N ALA A 283 6.27 16.22 -19.80
CA ALA A 283 6.73 16.56 -18.45
C ALA A 283 7.65 17.81 -18.46
N CYS A 284 7.39 18.74 -19.39
CA CYS A 284 8.28 19.84 -19.78
C CYS A 284 8.26 21.09 -18.88
N GLY A 285 7.63 21.01 -17.71
CA GLY A 285 7.48 22.15 -16.79
C GLY A 285 6.29 23.04 -17.12
N ALA A 286 6.24 24.24 -16.55
CA ALA A 286 5.10 25.16 -16.76
C ALA A 286 5.06 25.66 -18.22
N MET A 287 3.86 25.71 -18.79
CA MET A 287 3.62 26.19 -20.15
C MET A 287 2.58 27.31 -20.15
N THR A 288 2.79 28.31 -21.00
CA THR A 288 1.77 29.33 -21.27
C THR A 288 0.68 28.77 -22.20
N PRO A 289 -0.55 29.33 -22.20
CA PRO A 289 -1.59 28.89 -23.13
C PRO A 289 -1.14 28.92 -24.60
N ALA A 290 -0.33 29.90 -25.00
CA ALA A 290 0.20 29.99 -26.35
C ALA A 290 1.15 28.83 -26.69
N GLN A 291 2.00 28.41 -25.74
CA GLN A 291 2.89 27.25 -25.92
C GLN A 291 2.12 25.93 -25.96
N VAL A 292 1.02 25.81 -25.19
CA VAL A 292 0.16 24.61 -25.25
C VAL A 292 -0.54 24.54 -26.62
N GLN A 293 -1.02 25.68 -27.12
CA GLN A 293 -1.64 25.78 -28.44
C GLN A 293 -0.65 25.51 -29.58
N SER A 294 0.62 25.92 -29.46
CA SER A 294 1.63 25.64 -30.49
C SER A 294 1.95 24.14 -30.64
N LEU A 295 1.65 23.33 -29.61
CA LEU A 295 1.70 21.87 -29.66
C LEU A 295 0.42 21.22 -30.20
N GLY A 296 -0.59 22.01 -30.59
CA GLY A 296 -1.90 21.48 -31.02
C GLY A 296 -2.73 20.90 -29.87
N LEU A 297 -2.53 21.38 -28.63
CA LEU A 297 -3.18 20.86 -27.44
C LEU A 297 -4.18 21.85 -26.84
N ALA A 298 -5.16 21.32 -26.10
CA ALA A 298 -6.07 22.12 -25.31
C ALA A 298 -5.37 22.58 -24.01
N ALA A 299 -5.52 23.87 -23.68
CA ALA A 299 -5.02 24.44 -22.43
C ALA A 299 -6.11 24.42 -21.35
N SER A 300 -5.71 24.10 -20.13
CA SER A 300 -6.48 24.32 -18.90
C SER A 300 -6.00 25.58 -18.19
N ARG A 301 -6.63 25.94 -17.06
CA ARG A 301 -6.16 27.04 -16.20
C ARG A 301 -4.76 26.80 -15.59
N ARG A 302 -4.28 25.55 -15.58
CA ARG A 302 -3.05 25.14 -14.87
C ARG A 302 -1.92 24.69 -15.80
N GLY A 303 -2.19 24.50 -17.10
CA GLY A 303 -1.24 23.94 -18.06
C GLY A 303 -1.98 23.20 -19.17
N ILE A 304 -1.47 22.05 -19.58
CA ILE A 304 -2.11 21.16 -20.55
C ILE A 304 -3.41 20.57 -19.96
N ASP A 305 -4.48 20.53 -20.74
CA ASP A 305 -5.73 19.88 -20.39
C ASP A 305 -5.57 18.34 -20.42
N VAL A 306 -5.78 17.70 -19.27
CA VAL A 306 -5.68 16.25 -19.10
C VAL A 306 -6.81 15.71 -18.24
N HIS A 307 -7.12 14.44 -18.42
CA HIS A 307 -7.95 13.71 -17.48
C HIS A 307 -7.18 13.52 -16.15
N LEU A 308 -7.75 14.02 -15.04
CA LEU A 308 -7.04 14.18 -13.76
C LEU A 308 -6.58 12.87 -13.11
N GLU A 309 -7.23 11.75 -13.44
CA GLU A 309 -6.89 10.43 -12.90
C GLU A 309 -6.00 9.61 -13.83
N THR A 310 -6.12 9.82 -15.15
CA THR A 310 -5.42 8.98 -16.14
C THR A 310 -4.24 9.67 -16.81
N TYR A 311 -4.08 10.98 -16.61
CA TYR A 311 -3.06 11.83 -17.23
C TYR A 311 -3.15 11.92 -18.76
N GLN A 312 -4.19 11.35 -19.36
CA GLN A 312 -4.40 11.36 -20.81
C GLN A 312 -4.85 12.74 -21.28
N THR A 313 -4.27 13.17 -22.40
CA THR A 313 -4.81 14.29 -23.18
C THR A 313 -5.97 13.80 -24.05
N LYS A 314 -6.56 14.71 -24.84
CA LYS A 314 -7.57 14.33 -25.87
C LYS A 314 -6.97 13.56 -27.06
N ARG A 315 -5.64 13.53 -27.18
CA ARG A 315 -4.94 12.83 -28.26
C ARG A 315 -4.54 11.42 -27.78
N PRO A 316 -4.91 10.35 -28.51
CA PRO A 316 -4.51 8.99 -28.16
C PRO A 316 -3.00 8.83 -28.05
N GLY A 317 -2.53 8.05 -27.08
CA GLY A 317 -1.10 7.81 -26.84
C GLY A 317 -0.33 9.00 -26.23
N LEU A 318 -0.97 10.15 -26.02
CA LEU A 318 -0.35 11.35 -25.46
C LEU A 318 -0.85 11.66 -24.05
N PHE A 319 0.10 11.78 -23.13
CA PHE A 319 -0.10 12.05 -21.71
C PHE A 319 0.63 13.33 -21.29
N ALA A 320 0.20 13.98 -20.21
CA ALA A 320 0.97 15.07 -19.60
C ALA A 320 0.91 15.01 -18.06
N ALA A 321 2.04 15.28 -17.42
CA ALA A 321 2.20 15.14 -15.96
C ALA A 321 3.08 16.25 -15.34
N GLY A 322 3.06 16.30 -14.00
CA GLY A 322 3.82 17.28 -13.24
C GLY A 322 3.33 18.71 -13.50
N THR A 323 4.28 19.64 -13.48
CA THR A 323 3.99 21.07 -13.67
C THR A 323 3.37 21.39 -15.03
N ALA A 324 3.61 20.57 -16.06
CA ALA A 324 3.02 20.76 -17.39
C ALA A 324 1.49 20.60 -17.39
N ALA A 325 0.94 19.77 -16.51
CA ALA A 325 -0.50 19.53 -16.43
C ALA A 325 -1.16 20.26 -15.23
N ARG A 326 -0.47 20.32 -14.09
CA ARG A 326 -1.06 20.76 -12.81
C ARG A 326 -0.57 22.13 -12.33
N GLY A 327 0.34 22.78 -13.05
CA GLY A 327 0.96 24.03 -12.63
C GLY A 327 2.04 23.83 -11.55
N LYS A 328 2.65 24.94 -11.10
CA LYS A 328 3.77 24.88 -10.14
C LYS A 328 3.29 24.36 -8.79
N GLY A 329 3.98 23.35 -8.27
CA GLY A 329 3.66 22.73 -6.98
C GLY A 329 4.89 22.16 -6.29
N MET A 330 4.66 21.30 -5.28
CA MET A 330 5.73 20.62 -4.54
C MET A 330 6.55 19.70 -5.45
N VAL A 331 7.87 19.60 -5.23
CA VAL A 331 8.73 18.67 -5.97
C VAL A 331 8.26 17.23 -5.80
N VAL A 332 7.94 16.82 -4.57
CA VAL A 332 7.40 15.48 -4.27
C VAL A 332 6.07 15.20 -4.97
N ARG A 333 5.26 16.22 -5.29
CA ARG A 333 4.05 16.03 -6.10
C ARG A 333 4.41 15.81 -7.57
N SER A 334 5.44 16.50 -8.08
CA SER A 334 5.90 16.29 -9.46
C SER A 334 6.46 14.89 -9.66
N THR A 335 7.23 14.35 -8.70
CA THR A 335 7.69 12.96 -8.76
C THR A 335 6.53 11.97 -8.65
N ALA A 336 5.54 12.25 -7.79
CA ALA A 336 4.32 11.45 -7.70
C ALA A 336 3.50 11.46 -9.00
N ASP A 337 3.33 12.61 -9.63
CA ASP A 337 2.65 12.70 -10.94
C ASP A 337 3.37 11.85 -11.99
N GLY A 338 4.71 11.81 -11.98
CA GLY A 338 5.50 10.94 -12.85
C GLY A 338 5.26 9.44 -12.59
N LYS A 339 5.23 9.03 -11.32
CA LYS A 339 4.92 7.64 -10.90
C LYS A 339 3.53 7.22 -11.35
N GLU A 340 2.55 8.08 -11.10
CA GLU A 340 1.15 7.83 -11.45
C GLU A 340 0.98 7.76 -12.98
N ALA A 341 1.54 8.73 -13.73
CA ALA A 341 1.51 8.72 -15.19
C ALA A 341 2.22 7.49 -15.80
N ALA A 342 3.34 7.04 -15.22
CA ALA A 342 3.98 5.79 -15.65
C ALA A 342 3.04 4.59 -15.52
N SER A 343 2.31 4.48 -14.40
CA SER A 343 1.32 3.42 -14.22
C SER A 343 0.16 3.49 -15.21
N THR A 344 -0.28 4.69 -15.60
CA THR A 344 -1.37 4.84 -16.58
C THR A 344 -0.92 4.55 -18.01
N ILE A 345 0.33 4.92 -18.34
CA ILE A 345 0.96 4.58 -19.61
C ILE A 345 1.17 3.06 -19.72
N ASP A 346 1.63 2.39 -18.66
CA ASP A 346 1.73 0.92 -18.63
C ASP A 346 0.38 0.23 -18.87
N GLN A 347 -0.68 0.69 -18.20
CA GLN A 347 -2.06 0.20 -18.47
C GLN A 347 -2.44 0.37 -19.95
N TYR A 348 -2.15 1.53 -20.52
CA TYR A 348 -2.43 1.83 -21.92
C TYR A 348 -1.66 0.92 -22.88
N LEU A 349 -0.34 0.77 -22.68
CA LEU A 349 0.54 -0.02 -23.53
C LEU A 349 0.27 -1.53 -23.41
N SER A 350 -0.18 -1.97 -22.25
CA SER A 350 -0.60 -3.35 -21.97
C SER A 350 -2.01 -3.68 -22.49
N GLY A 351 -2.70 -2.73 -23.14
CA GLY A 351 -4.06 -2.92 -23.66
C GLY A 351 -5.13 -3.07 -22.56
N GLN A 352 -4.82 -2.68 -21.32
CA GLN A 352 -5.76 -2.70 -20.22
C GLN A 352 -6.67 -1.46 -20.26
N VAL A 353 -7.83 -1.54 -19.59
CA VAL A 353 -8.67 -0.36 -19.37
C VAL A 353 -7.90 0.62 -18.48
N VAL A 354 -7.61 1.82 -19.00
CA VAL A 354 -6.89 2.87 -18.28
C VAL A 354 -7.80 3.45 -17.19
N ARG A 355 -7.54 3.09 -15.94
CA ARG A 355 -8.33 3.53 -14.76
C ARG A 355 -7.59 4.55 -13.90
N GLY A 356 -6.31 4.78 -14.19
CA GLY A 356 -5.46 5.59 -13.32
C GLY A 356 -4.73 4.75 -12.27
N PRO A 357 -3.97 5.39 -11.38
CA PRO A 357 -3.34 4.71 -10.25
C PRO A 357 -4.39 4.11 -9.33
N ARG A 358 -4.12 2.90 -8.80
CA ARG A 358 -5.03 2.24 -7.85
C ARG A 358 -5.15 3.07 -6.57
N ARG A 359 -6.38 3.36 -6.15
CA ARG A 359 -6.65 3.97 -4.85
C ARG A 359 -6.49 2.91 -3.76
N PRO A 360 -5.64 3.13 -2.74
CA PRO A 360 -5.46 2.14 -1.69
C PRO A 360 -6.68 2.11 -0.78
N PHE A 361 -7.03 0.92 -0.30
CA PHE A 361 -8.00 0.76 0.77
C PHE A 361 -7.40 1.18 2.10
N SER A 362 -8.20 1.80 2.96
CA SER A 362 -7.83 1.96 4.37
C SER A 362 -9.07 2.16 5.22
N SER A 363 -9.19 1.35 6.28
CA SER A 363 -9.93 1.74 7.48
C SER A 363 -9.24 2.96 8.10
N ARG A 364 -10.00 3.82 8.79
CA ARG A 364 -9.47 5.00 9.48
C ARG A 364 -10.03 5.09 10.88
N ILE A 365 -9.15 5.30 11.84
CA ILE A 365 -9.50 5.48 13.25
C ILE A 365 -10.21 6.82 13.53
N GLY A 366 -9.99 7.82 12.67
CA GLY A 366 -10.53 9.17 12.85
C GLY A 366 -9.71 10.02 13.82
N LYS A 367 -10.39 10.88 14.59
CA LYS A 367 -9.75 11.75 15.59
C LYS A 367 -9.34 10.91 16.79
N VAL A 368 -8.06 11.03 17.19
CA VAL A 368 -7.48 10.33 18.34
C VAL A 368 -7.74 11.15 19.60
N THR A 369 -8.22 10.50 20.67
CA THR A 369 -8.43 11.16 21.97
C THR A 369 -7.13 11.30 22.77
N SER A 370 -7.17 12.02 23.89
CA SER A 370 -6.02 12.14 24.81
C SER A 370 -5.57 10.79 25.36
N GLU A 371 -6.52 9.93 25.70
CA GLU A 371 -6.28 8.60 26.29
C GLU A 371 -5.62 7.69 25.25
N GLU A 372 -6.12 7.71 24.02
CA GLU A 372 -5.56 6.94 22.91
C GLU A 372 -4.18 7.46 22.50
N MET A 373 -3.95 8.77 22.60
CA MET A 373 -2.63 9.33 22.39
C MET A 373 -1.64 8.79 23.43
N SER A 374 -2.04 8.69 24.70
CA SER A 374 -1.22 8.07 25.74
C SER A 374 -0.89 6.61 25.41
N GLU A 375 -1.86 5.84 24.94
CA GLU A 375 -1.64 4.45 24.46
C GLU A 375 -0.64 4.41 23.31
N PHE A 376 -0.75 5.29 22.32
CA PHE A 376 0.22 5.36 21.23
C PHE A 376 1.65 5.68 21.70
N LEU A 377 1.78 6.62 22.63
CA LEU A 377 3.08 7.05 23.18
C LEU A 377 3.75 5.97 24.03
N GLU A 378 2.99 5.16 24.76
CA GLU A 378 3.55 4.05 25.55
C GLU A 378 4.30 3.03 24.69
N GLY A 379 3.93 2.90 23.41
CA GLY A 379 4.58 2.01 22.45
C GLY A 379 5.68 2.64 21.59
N ALA A 380 6.10 3.87 21.90
CA ALA A 380 7.02 4.66 21.09
C ALA A 380 8.23 5.17 21.89
N GLY A 381 9.37 5.30 21.21
CA GLY A 381 10.59 5.84 21.80
C GLY A 381 10.46 7.29 22.28
N THR A 382 11.20 7.62 23.34
CA THR A 382 11.19 8.94 24.00
C THR A 382 12.38 9.82 23.61
N ALA A 383 13.21 9.37 22.65
CA ALA A 383 14.37 10.12 22.18
C ALA A 383 14.00 11.56 21.81
N CYS A 384 14.90 12.51 22.07
CA CYS A 384 14.69 13.91 21.70
C CYS A 384 14.73 14.08 20.18
N HIS A 385 13.86 14.93 19.64
CA HIS A 385 13.84 15.27 18.21
C HIS A 385 15.16 15.93 17.77
N GLY A 386 15.79 16.67 18.68
CA GLY A 386 16.90 17.58 18.39
C GLY A 386 16.41 18.88 17.72
N THR A 387 17.33 19.82 17.54
CA THR A 387 17.09 21.04 16.77
C THR A 387 17.01 20.71 15.28
N PRO A 388 15.97 21.15 14.54
CA PRO A 388 15.93 21.00 13.10
C PRO A 388 17.15 21.67 12.48
N ASP A 389 17.94 20.91 11.74
CA ASP A 389 19.12 21.42 11.04
C ASP A 389 19.23 20.72 9.68
N ALA A 390 19.10 21.53 8.63
CA ALA A 390 19.17 21.07 7.26
C ALA A 390 20.53 20.46 6.90
N GLN A 391 21.58 20.64 7.70
CA GLN A 391 22.90 20.07 7.49
C GLN A 391 23.25 18.94 8.46
N ARG A 392 22.37 18.60 9.41
CA ARG A 392 22.65 17.55 10.39
C ARG A 392 22.74 16.18 9.75
N GLU A 393 23.86 15.52 9.98
CA GLU A 393 24.06 14.11 9.66
C GLU A 393 23.69 13.26 10.86
N TYR A 394 22.94 12.19 10.63
CA TYR A 394 22.58 11.23 11.66
C TYR A 394 23.65 10.14 11.72
N SER A 395 24.10 9.78 12.91
CA SER A 395 24.69 8.45 13.14
C SER A 395 23.62 7.36 13.07
N ALA A 396 24.04 6.09 12.90
CA ALA A 396 23.11 4.96 12.87
C ALA A 396 22.26 4.86 14.15
N ASP A 397 22.85 5.13 15.32
CA ASP A 397 22.15 5.09 16.61
C ASP A 397 21.17 6.24 16.76
N GLU A 398 21.54 7.46 16.35
CA GLU A 398 20.61 8.59 16.34
C GLU A 398 19.46 8.36 15.36
N ALA A 399 19.73 7.78 14.18
CA ALA A 399 18.71 7.48 13.18
C ALA A 399 17.73 6.42 13.70
N SER A 400 18.25 5.38 14.36
CA SER A 400 17.44 4.34 15.01
C SER A 400 16.56 4.93 16.12
N ALA A 401 17.15 5.72 17.03
CA ALA A 401 16.44 6.37 18.12
C ALA A 401 15.35 7.36 17.63
N GLN A 402 15.65 8.13 16.59
CA GLN A 402 14.69 9.05 15.98
C GLN A 402 13.59 8.30 15.23
N SER A 403 13.88 7.13 14.64
CA SER A 403 12.87 6.30 13.98
C SER A 403 11.95 5.61 14.98
N ASP A 404 12.49 5.18 16.12
CA ASP A 404 11.75 4.53 17.20
C ASP A 404 10.70 5.44 17.85
N ARG A 405 10.83 6.77 17.66
CA ARG A 405 9.78 7.73 18.02
C ARG A 405 8.46 7.52 17.28
N CYS A 406 8.42 6.72 16.22
CA CYS A 406 7.19 6.43 15.48
C CYS A 406 6.13 5.77 16.39
N MET A 407 4.95 6.37 16.51
CA MET A 407 3.84 5.80 17.28
C MET A 407 3.17 4.58 16.64
N GLY A 408 3.63 4.14 15.45
CA GLY A 408 3.04 2.98 14.78
C GLY A 408 1.55 3.15 14.42
N CYS A 409 1.14 4.37 14.00
CA CYS A 409 -0.27 4.68 13.75
C CYS A 409 -0.91 3.84 12.62
N GLY A 410 -0.13 3.32 11.69
CA GLY A 410 -0.59 2.43 10.62
C GLY A 410 -0.45 0.96 10.99
N CYS A 411 -1.30 0.12 10.41
CA CYS A 411 -1.28 -1.32 10.66
C CYS A 411 0.03 -1.96 10.19
N THR A 412 0.67 -2.74 11.05
CA THR A 412 1.90 -3.48 10.71
C THR A 412 1.66 -4.64 9.74
N GLU A 413 0.39 -5.01 9.55
CA GLU A 413 -0.06 -6.15 8.77
C GLU A 413 -0.76 -5.72 7.48
N HIS A 414 -0.59 -4.45 7.11
CA HIS A 414 -1.00 -3.93 5.81
C HIS A 414 -0.43 -4.79 4.68
N GLY A 415 -1.27 -5.16 3.72
CA GLY A 415 -0.92 -6.06 2.62
C GLY A 415 -0.99 -7.55 2.94
N ARG A 416 -1.10 -7.94 4.23
CA ARG A 416 -1.21 -9.34 4.69
C ARG A 416 -2.52 -9.65 5.43
N CYS A 417 -3.26 -8.62 5.82
CA CYS A 417 -4.56 -8.75 6.47
C CYS A 417 -5.62 -9.29 5.49
N LYS A 418 -6.25 -10.43 5.84
CA LYS A 418 -7.31 -11.04 5.00
C LYS A 418 -8.53 -10.13 4.88
N LEU A 419 -8.90 -9.41 5.94
CA LEU A 419 -10.01 -8.46 5.90
C LEU A 419 -9.74 -7.34 4.88
N GLU A 420 -8.53 -6.78 4.88
CA GLU A 420 -8.12 -5.79 3.89
C GLU A 420 -8.11 -6.34 2.47
N ARG A 421 -7.53 -7.54 2.25
CA ARG A 421 -7.52 -8.20 0.94
C ARG A 421 -8.93 -8.31 0.37
N TYR A 422 -9.88 -8.80 1.16
CA TYR A 422 -11.26 -8.93 0.70
C TYR A 422 -11.97 -7.58 0.58
N ALA A 423 -11.70 -6.62 1.46
CA ALA A 423 -12.26 -5.28 1.32
C ALA A 423 -11.85 -4.62 -0.01
N ILE A 424 -10.59 -4.79 -0.44
CA ILE A 424 -10.10 -4.35 -1.76
C ILE A 424 -10.82 -5.12 -2.87
N LEU A 425 -10.83 -6.46 -2.80
CA LEU A 425 -11.39 -7.32 -3.84
C LEU A 425 -12.88 -7.04 -4.11
N TYR A 426 -13.64 -6.80 -3.06
CA TYR A 426 -15.08 -6.55 -3.12
C TYR A 426 -15.42 -5.06 -3.16
N GLN A 427 -14.42 -4.16 -3.13
CA GLN A 427 -14.59 -2.70 -3.14
C GLN A 427 -15.49 -2.21 -1.99
N ALA A 428 -15.24 -2.71 -0.78
CA ALA A 428 -15.98 -2.31 0.42
C ALA A 428 -15.64 -0.87 0.82
N ASP A 429 -16.65 -0.08 1.19
CA ASP A 429 -16.46 1.23 1.83
C ASP A 429 -16.59 1.08 3.35
N ALA A 430 -15.46 1.22 4.06
CA ALA A 430 -15.41 1.17 5.53
C ALA A 430 -16.29 2.23 6.23
N ARG A 431 -16.82 3.22 5.49
CA ARG A 431 -17.69 4.29 6.01
C ARG A 431 -19.16 4.07 5.70
N ARG A 432 -19.54 3.01 4.96
CA ARG A 432 -20.94 2.77 4.59
C ARG A 432 -21.82 2.59 5.83
N PHE A 433 -21.31 1.89 6.84
CA PHE A 433 -21.98 1.71 8.12
C PHE A 433 -21.18 2.40 9.23
N SER A 434 -21.90 2.97 10.20
CA SER A 434 -21.31 3.60 11.39
C SER A 434 -21.70 2.80 12.63
N GLY A 435 -20.71 2.37 13.41
CA GLY A 435 -20.90 1.79 14.74
C GLY A 435 -20.37 2.70 15.85
N GLN A 436 -20.61 2.31 17.11
CA GLN A 436 -19.92 2.92 18.24
C GLN A 436 -18.43 2.52 18.17
N ARG A 437 -17.57 3.51 17.95
CA ARG A 437 -16.13 3.30 17.85
C ARG A 437 -15.55 2.92 19.23
N ARG A 438 -14.88 1.77 19.29
CA ARG A 438 -14.07 1.36 20.45
C ARG A 438 -12.80 2.21 20.56
N PRO A 439 -12.30 2.51 21.76
CA PRO A 439 -11.01 3.19 21.88
C PRO A 439 -9.88 2.30 21.35
N TYR A 440 -8.84 2.92 20.80
CA TYR A 440 -7.58 2.24 20.49
C TYR A 440 -6.92 1.78 21.79
N GLN A 441 -6.53 0.51 21.83
CA GLN A 441 -5.89 -0.11 22.97
C GLN A 441 -5.00 -1.25 22.49
N VAL A 442 -3.89 -1.47 23.20
CA VAL A 442 -3.05 -2.66 23.03
C VAL A 442 -2.99 -3.40 24.37
N VAL A 443 -3.57 -4.60 24.41
CA VAL A 443 -3.54 -5.49 25.56
C VAL A 443 -2.29 -6.38 25.48
N GLY A 444 -1.64 -6.61 26.62
CA GLY A 444 -0.47 -7.48 26.70
C GLY A 444 0.85 -6.83 26.27
N ARG A 445 1.02 -5.50 26.45
CA ARG A 445 2.29 -4.81 26.10
C ARG A 445 3.56 -5.41 26.72
N ARG A 446 3.41 -6.14 27.83
CA ARG A 446 4.49 -6.86 28.53
C ARG A 446 4.47 -8.37 28.29
N SER A 447 3.64 -8.81 27.37
CA SER A 447 3.45 -10.21 26.97
C SER A 447 4.11 -10.48 25.63
N ASN A 448 4.37 -11.75 25.35
CA ASN A 448 4.91 -12.16 24.05
C ASN A 448 3.87 -11.99 22.93
N VAL A 449 2.58 -12.08 23.28
CA VAL A 449 1.46 -11.83 22.35
C VAL A 449 0.79 -10.52 22.72
N LEU A 450 0.59 -9.67 21.71
CA LEU A 450 -0.20 -8.45 21.79
C LEU A 450 -1.61 -8.72 21.24
N PHE A 451 -2.61 -8.11 21.87
CA PHE A 451 -3.98 -8.10 21.37
C PHE A 451 -4.45 -6.66 21.16
N GLU A 452 -4.95 -6.34 19.96
CA GLU A 452 -5.56 -5.06 19.63
C GLU A 452 -7.09 -5.25 19.46
N PRO A 453 -7.91 -4.98 20.50
CA PRO A 453 -9.34 -5.22 20.46
C PRO A 453 -10.05 -4.51 19.29
N GLY A 454 -9.57 -3.32 18.92
CA GLY A 454 -10.10 -2.54 17.80
C GLY A 454 -9.99 -3.24 16.44
N LYS A 455 -9.03 -4.16 16.26
CA LYS A 455 -8.88 -4.93 15.01
C LYS A 455 -9.67 -6.24 15.01
N CYS A 456 -10.21 -6.66 16.16
CA CYS A 456 -10.85 -7.96 16.31
C CYS A 456 -12.25 -7.97 15.69
N ILE A 457 -12.45 -8.84 14.68
CA ILE A 457 -13.76 -9.06 14.05
C ILE A 457 -14.58 -10.16 14.73
N LYS A 458 -14.24 -10.54 15.97
CA LYS A 458 -14.95 -11.55 16.77
C LYS A 458 -15.18 -12.87 16.02
N CYS A 459 -14.16 -13.30 15.27
CA CYS A 459 -14.22 -14.49 14.41
C CYS A 459 -14.13 -15.83 15.17
N GLU A 460 -13.85 -15.79 16.47
CA GLU A 460 -13.77 -16.95 17.38
C GLU A 460 -12.62 -17.95 17.10
N LEU A 461 -11.84 -17.79 16.02
CA LEU A 461 -10.77 -18.72 15.67
C LEU A 461 -9.77 -18.95 16.81
N CYS A 462 -9.33 -17.89 17.49
CA CYS A 462 -8.41 -17.99 18.62
C CYS A 462 -9.02 -18.73 19.83
N VAL A 463 -10.33 -18.61 20.06
CA VAL A 463 -11.05 -19.34 21.12
C VAL A 463 -11.07 -20.83 20.80
N LYS A 464 -11.42 -21.17 19.55
CA LYS A 464 -11.48 -22.56 19.07
C LYS A 464 -10.11 -23.24 19.07
N ILE A 465 -9.07 -22.52 18.65
CA ILE A 465 -7.69 -23.01 18.67
C ILE A 465 -7.21 -23.22 20.11
N ALA A 466 -7.44 -22.26 21.02
CA ALA A 466 -7.09 -22.40 22.42
C ALA A 466 -7.78 -23.60 23.08
N ALA A 467 -9.09 -23.78 22.84
CA ALA A 467 -9.84 -24.91 23.36
C ALA A 467 -9.32 -26.26 22.82
N ALA A 468 -9.10 -26.38 21.51
CA ALA A 468 -8.59 -27.61 20.90
C ALA A 468 -7.14 -27.93 21.31
N GLY A 469 -6.33 -26.90 21.56
CA GLY A 469 -4.98 -27.03 22.11
C GLY A 469 -4.93 -27.38 23.59
N GLY A 470 -6.09 -27.43 24.26
CA GLY A 470 -6.19 -27.70 25.69
C GLY A 470 -5.53 -26.63 26.55
N GLU A 471 -5.61 -25.36 26.15
CA GLU A 471 -5.18 -24.25 27.01
C GLU A 471 -5.98 -24.28 28.32
N PRO A 472 -5.33 -24.26 29.50
CA PRO A 472 -6.03 -24.29 30.78
C PRO A 472 -6.98 -23.11 30.98
N LEU A 473 -6.64 -21.96 30.40
CA LEU A 473 -7.40 -20.72 30.51
C LEU A 473 -7.98 -20.29 29.16
N GLY A 474 -7.15 -20.20 28.12
CA GLY A 474 -7.57 -19.81 26.77
C GLY A 474 -8.13 -18.39 26.68
N LEU A 475 -8.82 -18.11 25.58
CA LEU A 475 -9.54 -16.86 25.33
C LEU A 475 -11.04 -17.13 25.27
N THR A 476 -11.87 -16.14 25.61
CA THR A 476 -13.32 -16.25 25.49
C THR A 476 -13.98 -14.90 25.20
N PHE A 477 -15.25 -14.93 24.86
CA PHE A 477 -16.07 -13.72 24.78
C PHE A 477 -16.65 -13.39 26.16
N VAL A 478 -16.44 -12.16 26.60
CA VAL A 478 -16.97 -11.59 27.83
C VAL A 478 -17.95 -10.47 27.48
N GLY A 479 -18.99 -10.29 28.28
CA GLY A 479 -20.05 -9.30 28.04
C GLY A 479 -21.24 -9.86 27.25
N ARG A 480 -22.20 -8.99 26.91
CA ARG A 480 -23.40 -9.31 26.11
C ARG A 480 -23.77 -8.11 25.23
N GLY A 481 -24.43 -8.37 24.10
CA GLY A 481 -24.86 -7.32 23.17
C GLY A 481 -23.69 -6.58 22.53
N PHE A 482 -23.73 -5.25 22.53
CA PHE A 482 -22.69 -4.40 21.93
C PHE A 482 -21.37 -4.42 22.72
N ASP A 483 -21.44 -4.80 24.00
CA ASP A 483 -20.29 -4.86 24.92
C ASP A 483 -19.53 -6.20 24.85
N VAL A 484 -19.85 -7.07 23.88
CA VAL A 484 -19.12 -8.34 23.70
C VAL A 484 -17.70 -8.06 23.25
N GLU A 485 -16.73 -8.58 24.01
CA GLU A 485 -15.32 -8.45 23.74
C GLU A 485 -14.60 -9.79 23.90
N LEU A 486 -13.56 -9.99 23.09
CA LEU A 486 -12.63 -11.10 23.29
C LEU A 486 -11.69 -10.71 24.43
N GLN A 487 -11.62 -11.52 25.48
CA GLN A 487 -10.76 -11.27 26.63
C GLN A 487 -10.16 -12.59 27.17
N VAL A 488 -9.15 -12.45 28.02
CA VAL A 488 -8.68 -13.55 28.86
C VAL A 488 -9.64 -13.68 30.06
N PRO A 489 -10.17 -14.87 30.36
CA PRO A 489 -11.04 -15.07 31.51
C PRO A 489 -10.40 -14.63 32.84
N PHE A 490 -11.24 -14.18 33.78
CA PHE A 490 -10.85 -13.80 35.16
C PHE A 490 -9.80 -12.66 35.26
N GLY A 491 -9.64 -11.84 34.22
CA GLY A 491 -8.74 -10.70 34.23
C GLY A 491 -7.24 -11.06 34.23
N ARG A 492 -6.89 -12.26 33.75
CA ARG A 492 -5.50 -12.74 33.66
C ARG A 492 -4.80 -12.24 32.40
N GLY A 493 -3.49 -12.47 32.31
CA GLY A 493 -2.66 -12.03 31.18
C GLY A 493 -2.72 -12.95 29.96
N LEU A 494 -2.33 -12.42 28.78
CA LEU A 494 -2.28 -13.20 27.52
C LEU A 494 -1.27 -14.36 27.56
N ASP A 495 -0.12 -14.19 28.22
CA ASP A 495 0.87 -15.27 28.34
C ASP A 495 0.34 -16.44 29.18
N GLU A 496 -0.62 -16.19 30.07
CA GLU A 496 -1.27 -17.23 30.87
C GLU A 496 -2.39 -17.92 30.09
N ALA A 497 -3.00 -17.21 29.15
CA ALA A 497 -4.08 -17.69 28.30
C ALA A 497 -3.60 -18.60 27.16
N LEU A 498 -2.44 -18.27 26.57
CA LEU A 498 -1.91 -18.87 25.34
C LEU A 498 -0.52 -19.46 25.56
N THR A 499 -0.43 -20.48 26.41
CA THR A 499 0.84 -21.12 26.80
C THR A 499 1.38 -22.11 25.77
N ARG A 500 0.51 -22.71 24.96
CA ARG A 500 0.81 -23.81 24.03
C ARG A 500 0.55 -23.44 22.58
N VAL A 501 -0.50 -22.66 22.32
CA VAL A 501 -1.01 -22.41 20.95
C VAL A 501 -0.94 -20.95 20.50
N ALA A 502 -0.17 -20.11 21.19
CA ALA A 502 0.03 -18.70 20.82
C ALA A 502 0.33 -18.52 19.31
N ALA A 503 1.30 -19.28 18.77
CA ALA A 503 1.68 -19.21 17.36
C ALA A 503 0.53 -19.56 16.41
N GLN A 504 -0.27 -20.57 16.75
CA GLN A 504 -1.42 -21.00 15.94
C GLN A 504 -2.52 -19.93 15.98
N CYS A 505 -2.81 -19.36 17.15
CA CYS A 505 -3.77 -18.27 17.31
C CYS A 505 -3.38 -17.01 16.52
N VAL A 506 -2.10 -16.61 16.58
CA VAL A 506 -1.56 -15.48 15.81
C VAL A 506 -1.66 -15.74 14.31
N ALA A 507 -1.21 -16.91 13.85
CA ALA A 507 -1.26 -17.28 12.42
C ALA A 507 -2.69 -17.35 11.87
N ALA A 508 -3.65 -17.79 12.69
CA ALA A 508 -5.06 -17.89 12.31
C ALA A 508 -5.81 -16.55 12.37
N CYS A 509 -5.26 -15.50 13.01
CA CYS A 509 -5.96 -14.23 13.18
C CYS A 509 -6.10 -13.49 11.83
N PRO A 510 -7.32 -13.33 11.28
CA PRO A 510 -7.50 -12.83 9.91
C PRO A 510 -7.24 -11.32 9.77
N THR A 511 -7.24 -10.60 10.88
CA THR A 511 -7.01 -9.15 10.97
C THR A 511 -5.72 -8.79 11.68
N ALA A 512 -4.98 -9.82 12.14
CA ALA A 512 -3.83 -9.68 13.02
C ALA A 512 -4.09 -8.79 14.25
N ALA A 513 -5.31 -8.85 14.77
CA ALA A 513 -5.63 -8.36 16.10
C ALA A 513 -4.78 -9.05 17.17
N LEU A 514 -4.43 -10.33 16.97
CA LEU A 514 -3.40 -11.04 17.72
C LEU A 514 -2.11 -11.06 16.91
N ARG A 515 -1.00 -10.66 17.53
CA ARG A 515 0.35 -10.68 16.92
C ARG A 515 1.42 -10.89 17.99
N PHE A 516 2.62 -11.29 17.59
CA PHE A 516 3.77 -11.30 18.50
C PHE A 516 4.24 -9.86 18.79
N ALA A 517 4.81 -9.67 19.98
CA ALA A 517 5.38 -8.40 20.42
C ALA A 517 6.67 -8.06 19.66
N ASP A 518 7.49 -9.08 19.41
CA ASP A 518 8.65 -8.95 18.52
C ASP A 518 8.17 -8.58 17.13
N ARG A 519 8.68 -7.43 16.65
CA ARG A 519 8.39 -6.91 15.31
C ARG A 519 9.42 -7.52 14.35
N PRO A 520 9.14 -8.63 13.63
CA PRO A 520 10.01 -8.98 12.52
C PRO A 520 9.97 -7.80 11.53
N VAL A 521 11.14 -7.30 11.15
CA VAL A 521 11.26 -6.40 10.01
C VAL A 521 10.87 -7.22 8.79
N VAL A 522 9.62 -7.02 8.34
CA VAL A 522 9.10 -7.76 7.20
C VAL A 522 9.88 -7.31 5.97
N ARG A 523 10.62 -8.23 5.37
CA ARG A 523 11.13 -8.06 4.01
C ARG A 523 9.91 -8.07 3.09
N ILE A 524 9.70 -6.98 2.35
CA ILE A 524 8.74 -7.01 1.25
C ILE A 524 9.38 -7.96 0.23
N SER A 525 8.76 -9.12 -0.02
CA SER A 525 9.12 -9.91 -1.18
C SER A 525 8.86 -9.05 -2.42
N SER A 526 9.92 -8.71 -3.15
CA SER A 526 9.80 -8.06 -4.46
C SER A 526 8.79 -8.84 -5.31
N GLY A 527 7.89 -8.11 -5.96
CA GLY A 527 6.71 -8.68 -6.60
C GLY A 527 7.04 -9.79 -7.58
N GLY A 528 6.65 -11.01 -7.21
CA GLY A 528 6.23 -12.04 -8.14
C GLY A 528 4.70 -12.11 -8.08
N GLU A 529 4.07 -12.13 -9.24
CA GLU A 529 2.68 -12.56 -9.39
C GLU A 529 2.50 -13.93 -8.71
N GLY A 530 1.29 -14.19 -8.19
CA GLY A 530 0.99 -15.24 -7.23
C GLY A 530 1.74 -16.57 -7.43
N GLU A 531 2.45 -16.98 -6.38
CA GLU A 531 2.68 -18.39 -6.10
C GLU A 531 2.09 -18.69 -4.73
N ASP A 532 1.04 -19.51 -4.76
CA ASP A 532 0.44 -20.15 -3.60
C ASP A 532 1.53 -20.90 -2.83
N GLY A 533 1.81 -20.43 -1.61
CA GLY A 533 2.59 -21.17 -0.64
C GLY A 533 1.81 -22.38 -0.16
N ALA A 534 1.86 -23.45 -0.96
CA ALA A 534 1.51 -24.79 -0.55
C ALA A 534 2.31 -25.16 0.71
N ASN A 535 1.57 -25.48 1.75
CA ASN A 535 2.03 -25.93 3.05
C ASN A 535 2.94 -27.17 2.88
N SER A 536 4.23 -27.05 3.19
CA SER A 536 5.10 -28.21 3.35
C SER A 536 5.22 -28.56 4.84
N ARG A 537 4.41 -29.56 5.21
CA ARG A 537 4.42 -30.41 6.42
C ARG A 537 3.75 -29.90 7.68
#